data_AF-X1PJH5-F1
#
_entry.id   AF-X1PJH5-F1
#
_cell.length_a   1.000
_cell.length_b   1.000
_cell.length_c   1.000
_cell.angle_alpha   90.00
_cell.angle_beta   90.00
_cell.angle_gamma   90.00
#
_symmetry.space_group_name_H-M   'P 1'
#
loop_
_entity.id
_entity.type
_entity.pdbx_description
1 polymer ?
#
loop_
_entity_poly.entity_id
_entity_poly.type
_entity_poly.pdbx_seq_one_letter_code
_entity_poly.pdbx_strand_id
1 'polypeptide(L)'
;MVNEEIFGGLKLALSKGESLKQAMMSFYNAGYKKEEIEEAARVLQRQQFQQIQPIQPTPQQPPQQIQPIKPVQQIKPKKKLIQKVSRYETPIQAQIQSSQKIRKGIDTAIKQLKKIEVTGSKTIKQKPVKAISTQKVSTYGEKPKPSGKLITLLLVFFLLLLLGILAAVFFFREELIEILNNLF
;
A
#
# COMPACT_ATOMS: atom_id res chain seq x y z
N MET A 1 9.20 -4.21 14.78
CA MET A 1 9.12 -5.64 14.43
C MET A 1 8.02 -5.78 13.41
N VAL A 2 8.28 -6.46 12.30
CA VAL A 2 7.29 -6.57 11.21
C VAL A 2 6.14 -7.44 11.70
N ASN A 3 4.92 -7.00 11.44
CA ASN A 3 3.72 -7.76 11.76
C ASN A 3 3.60 -8.95 10.77
N GLU A 4 3.85 -10.16 11.25
CA GLU A 4 3.97 -11.36 10.40
C GLU A 4 2.66 -11.71 9.69
N GLU A 5 1.51 -11.38 10.30
CA GLU A 5 0.19 -11.62 9.73
C GLU A 5 -0.03 -10.79 8.46
N ILE A 6 0.30 -9.50 8.51
CA ILE A 6 0.20 -8.60 7.36
C ILE A 6 1.17 -9.05 6.27
N PHE A 7 2.41 -9.37 6.65
CA PHE A 7 3.43 -9.83 5.72
C PHE A 7 3.02 -11.12 4.98
N GLY A 8 2.56 -12.13 5.71
CA GLY A 8 2.10 -13.40 5.15
C GLY A 8 0.87 -13.21 4.26
N GLY A 9 -0.06 -12.34 4.68
CA GLY A 9 -1.25 -12.02 3.91
C GLY A 9 -0.96 -11.24 2.62
N LEU A 10 -0.04 -10.27 2.64
CA LEU A 10 0.44 -9.57 1.44
C LEU A 10 1.11 -10.54 0.46
N LYS A 11 1.93 -11.47 0.95
CA LYS A 11 2.57 -12.52 0.12
C LYS A 11 1.52 -13.44 -0.54
N LEU A 12 0.50 -13.85 0.21
CA LEU A 12 -0.59 -14.67 -0.31
C LEU A 12 -1.39 -13.94 -1.40
N ALA A 13 -1.76 -12.67 -1.18
CA ALA A 13 -2.50 -11.86 -2.15
C ALA A 13 -1.71 -11.69 -3.46
N LEU A 14 -0.41 -11.40 -3.38
CA LEU A 14 0.48 -11.32 -4.54
C LEU A 14 0.58 -12.64 -5.30
N SER A 15 0.67 -13.78 -4.59
CA SER A 15 0.69 -15.11 -5.22
C SER A 15 -0.62 -15.44 -5.96
N LYS A 16 -1.74 -14.83 -5.56
CA LYS A 16 -3.04 -14.92 -6.25
C LYS A 16 -3.14 -13.98 -7.47
N GLY A 17 -2.15 -13.13 -7.70
CA GLY A 17 -2.13 -12.16 -8.80
C GLY A 17 -2.72 -10.80 -8.46
N GLU A 18 -3.02 -10.51 -7.19
CA GLU A 18 -3.44 -9.17 -6.79
C GLU A 18 -2.26 -8.20 -6.83
N SER A 19 -2.50 -6.94 -7.21
CA SER A 19 -1.46 -5.91 -7.15
C SER A 19 -1.12 -5.59 -5.69
N LEU A 20 0.15 -5.27 -5.41
CA LEU A 20 0.60 -4.89 -4.05
C LEU A 20 -0.27 -3.77 -3.46
N LYS A 21 -0.60 -2.75 -4.27
CA LYS A 21 -1.46 -1.63 -3.86
C LYS A 21 -2.87 -2.10 -3.45
N GLN A 22 -3.46 -3.03 -4.19
CA GLN A 22 -4.78 -3.58 -3.88
C GLN A 22 -4.74 -4.42 -2.60
N ALA A 23 -3.72 -5.25 -2.43
CA ALA A 23 -3.53 -6.02 -1.20
C ALA A 23 -3.37 -5.10 0.02
N MET A 24 -2.54 -4.06 -0.07
CA MET A 24 -2.38 -3.05 0.99
C MET A 24 -3.72 -2.37 1.33
N MET A 25 -4.54 -2.04 0.33
CA MET A 25 -5.85 -1.43 0.54
C MET A 25 -6.81 -2.37 1.29
N SER A 26 -6.75 -3.68 1.01
CA SER A 26 -7.55 -4.67 1.74
C SER A 26 -7.20 -4.73 3.23
N PHE A 27 -5.91 -4.67 3.59
CA PHE A 27 -5.48 -4.58 5.00
C PHE A 27 -5.90 -3.26 5.65
N TYR A 28 -5.79 -2.15 4.91
CA TYR A 28 -6.26 -0.85 5.41
C TYR A 28 -7.76 -0.88 5.74
N ASN A 29 -8.57 -1.45 4.86
CA ASN A 29 -10.01 -1.62 5.07
C ASN A 29 -10.34 -2.60 6.21
N ALA A 30 -9.46 -3.55 6.50
CA ALA A 30 -9.58 -4.47 7.62
C ALA A 30 -9.17 -3.85 8.97
N GLY A 31 -8.75 -2.58 8.99
CA GLY A 31 -8.43 -1.83 10.22
C GLY A 31 -6.97 -1.91 10.65
N TYR A 32 -6.08 -2.48 9.83
CA TYR A 32 -4.66 -2.46 10.11
C TYR A 32 -4.10 -1.04 9.92
N LYS A 33 -3.10 -0.69 10.75
CA LYS A 33 -2.44 0.62 10.67
C LYS A 33 -1.65 0.73 9.37
N LYS A 34 -1.69 1.92 8.78
CA LYS A 34 -1.03 2.19 7.49
C LYS A 34 0.48 1.93 7.56
N GLU A 35 1.10 2.31 8.67
CA GLU A 35 2.54 2.19 8.89
C GLU A 35 2.98 0.72 8.91
N GLU A 36 2.20 -0.15 9.56
CA GLU A 36 2.49 -1.59 9.63
C GLU A 36 2.35 -2.26 8.25
N ILE A 37 1.37 -1.83 7.45
CA ILE A 37 1.17 -2.29 6.08
C ILE A 37 2.34 -1.87 5.18
N GLU A 38 2.77 -0.61 5.27
CA GLU A 38 3.90 -0.09 4.50
C GLU A 38 5.24 -0.74 4.90
N GLU A 39 5.45 -0.99 6.20
CA GLU A 39 6.64 -1.69 6.69
C GLU A 39 6.69 -3.13 6.16
N ALA A 40 5.59 -3.87 6.24
CA ALA A 40 5.48 -5.23 5.69
C ALA A 40 5.69 -5.26 4.16
N ALA A 41 5.09 -4.32 3.44
CA ALA A 41 5.27 -4.19 1.99
C ALA A 41 6.72 -3.88 1.60
N ARG A 42 7.41 -3.03 2.37
CA ARG A 42 8.83 -2.67 2.15
C ARG A 42 9.73 -3.89 2.33
N VAL A 43 9.50 -4.72 3.35
CA VAL A 43 10.26 -5.96 3.57
C VAL A 43 10.01 -6.96 2.44
N LEU A 44 8.77 -7.07 1.98
CA LEU A 44 8.42 -7.96 0.88
C LEU A 44 9.11 -7.57 -0.44
N GLN A 45 9.15 -6.28 -0.78
CA GLN A 45 9.91 -5.81 -1.95
C GLN A 45 11.38 -6.17 -1.85
N ARG A 46 12.01 -5.94 -0.69
CA ARG A 46 13.43 -6.29 -0.47
C ARG A 46 13.71 -7.78 -0.72
N GLN A 47 12.81 -8.67 -0.30
CA GLN A 47 12.96 -10.11 -0.55
C GLN A 47 12.84 -10.48 -2.02
N GLN A 48 11.95 -9.83 -2.78
CA GLN A 48 11.83 -10.08 -4.22
C GLN A 48 13.12 -9.74 -4.98
N PHE A 49 13.83 -8.69 -4.57
CA PHE A 49 15.11 -8.33 -5.18
C PHE A 49 16.26 -9.31 -4.81
N GLN A 50 16.21 -9.97 -3.65
CA GLN A 50 17.25 -10.91 -3.23
C GLN A 50 17.18 -12.29 -3.92
N GLN A 51 16.02 -12.65 -4.50
CA GLN A 51 15.89 -13.89 -5.27
C GLN A 51 16.40 -13.78 -6.71
N ILE A 52 16.81 -12.58 -7.13
CA ILE A 52 17.44 -12.33 -8.42
C ILE A 52 18.95 -12.11 -8.18
N GLN A 53 19.62 -13.10 -7.58
CA GLN A 53 21.08 -13.13 -7.68
C GLN A 53 21.47 -13.75 -9.03
N PRO A 54 22.46 -13.17 -9.75
CA PRO A 54 23.01 -13.80 -10.93
C PRO A 54 23.60 -15.15 -10.52
N ILE A 55 23.25 -16.19 -11.28
CA ILE A 55 23.85 -17.52 -11.19
C ILE A 55 25.37 -17.32 -11.29
N GLN A 56 26.09 -17.43 -10.17
CA GLN A 56 27.54 -17.57 -10.23
C GLN A 56 27.82 -18.90 -10.92
N PRO A 57 28.66 -18.94 -11.97
CA PRO A 57 29.05 -20.17 -12.62
C PRO A 57 29.72 -21.06 -11.56
N THR A 58 29.05 -22.16 -11.24
CA THR A 58 29.61 -23.20 -10.37
C THR A 58 30.89 -23.71 -11.05
N PRO A 59 32.03 -23.83 -10.33
CA PRO A 59 33.23 -24.43 -10.89
C PRO A 59 32.89 -25.81 -11.46
N GLN A 60 33.17 -26.02 -12.74
CA GLN A 60 33.03 -27.30 -13.41
C GLN A 60 33.82 -28.36 -12.64
N GLN A 61 33.12 -29.21 -11.90
CA GLN A 61 33.71 -30.45 -11.43
C GLN A 61 33.93 -31.38 -12.64
N PRO A 62 35.06 -32.11 -12.68
CA PRO A 62 35.35 -33.04 -13.76
C PRO A 62 34.27 -34.11 -13.87
N PRO A 63 33.95 -34.58 -15.09
CA PRO A 63 32.83 -35.47 -15.34
C PRO A 63 33.01 -36.78 -14.57
N GLN A 64 32.22 -36.97 -13.53
CA GLN A 64 32.07 -38.29 -12.92
C GLN A 64 31.32 -39.18 -13.92
N GLN A 65 31.97 -40.29 -14.24
CA GLN A 65 31.46 -41.34 -15.11
C GLN A 65 30.06 -41.77 -14.68
N ILE A 66 29.18 -41.80 -15.67
CA ILE A 66 27.80 -42.26 -15.57
C ILE A 66 27.84 -43.73 -15.15
N GLN A 67 27.47 -44.02 -13.90
CA GLN A 67 27.10 -45.38 -13.51
C GLN A 67 25.69 -45.68 -14.07
N PRO A 68 25.45 -46.90 -14.59
CA PRO A 68 24.14 -47.29 -15.11
C PRO A 68 23.09 -47.28 -13.99
N ILE A 69 22.17 -46.33 -14.09
CA ILE A 69 21.05 -46.15 -13.16
C ILE A 69 20.06 -47.31 -13.38
N LYS A 70 19.83 -48.12 -12.34
CA LYS A 70 18.75 -49.12 -12.29
C LYS A 70 17.39 -48.43 -12.51
N PRO A 71 16.43 -49.07 -13.20
CA PRO A 71 15.15 -48.44 -13.51
C PRO A 71 14.37 -48.12 -12.23
N VAL A 72 14.31 -46.83 -11.90
CA VAL A 72 13.40 -46.31 -10.87
C VAL A 72 11.98 -46.42 -11.42
N GLN A 73 11.15 -47.16 -10.70
CA GLN A 73 9.73 -47.36 -10.98
C GLN A 73 9.04 -46.01 -11.24
N GLN A 74 8.37 -45.92 -12.38
CA GLN A 74 7.42 -44.87 -12.69
C GLN A 74 6.34 -44.81 -11.60
N ILE A 75 6.50 -43.89 -10.65
CA ILE A 75 5.39 -43.46 -9.83
C ILE A 75 4.50 -42.64 -10.75
N LYS A 76 3.46 -43.30 -11.26
CA LYS A 76 2.36 -42.69 -12.01
C LYS A 76 1.94 -41.39 -11.31
N PRO A 77 1.89 -40.23 -11.99
CA PRO A 77 1.24 -39.07 -11.45
C PRO A 77 -0.24 -39.42 -11.28
N LYS A 78 -0.64 -39.66 -10.03
CA LYS A 78 -2.04 -39.78 -9.64
C LYS A 78 -2.67 -38.46 -10.02
N LYS A 79 -3.44 -38.45 -11.12
CA LYS A 79 -4.36 -37.37 -11.52
C LYS A 79 -5.14 -36.95 -10.28
N LYS A 80 -4.65 -35.93 -9.56
CA LYS A 80 -5.49 -35.16 -8.67
C LYS A 80 -6.42 -34.41 -9.59
N LEU A 81 -7.65 -34.90 -9.59
CA LEU A 81 -8.83 -34.24 -10.11
C LEU A 81 -8.65 -32.73 -9.97
N ILE A 82 -8.78 -32.05 -11.10
CA ILE A 82 -9.16 -30.66 -11.17
C ILE A 82 -10.47 -30.57 -10.38
N GLN A 83 -10.36 -30.30 -9.08
CA GLN A 83 -11.48 -29.83 -8.31
C GLN A 83 -11.72 -28.45 -8.89
N LYS A 84 -12.71 -28.36 -9.78
CA LYS A 84 -13.38 -27.11 -10.15
C LYS A 84 -13.80 -26.46 -8.83
N VAL A 85 -12.90 -25.71 -8.22
CA VAL A 85 -13.26 -24.79 -7.16
C VAL A 85 -14.12 -23.78 -7.87
N SER A 86 -15.40 -23.90 -7.56
CA SER A 86 -16.48 -23.01 -7.95
C SER A 86 -15.92 -21.61 -8.10
N ARG A 87 -16.04 -21.10 -9.32
CA ARG A 87 -15.91 -19.69 -9.62
C ARG A 87 -16.90 -18.98 -8.72
N TYR A 88 -16.47 -18.51 -7.56
CA TYR A 88 -17.19 -17.47 -6.83
C TYR A 88 -16.90 -16.19 -7.61
N GLU A 89 -17.57 -16.06 -8.75
CA GLU A 89 -18.04 -14.75 -9.15
C GLU A 89 -18.91 -14.32 -7.97
N THR A 90 -18.35 -13.49 -7.10
CA THR A 90 -19.15 -12.75 -6.14
C THR A 90 -19.85 -11.67 -6.97
N PRO A 91 -21.16 -11.76 -7.26
CA PRO A 91 -21.86 -10.61 -7.79
C PRO A 91 -21.92 -9.56 -6.67
N ILE A 92 -21.05 -8.55 -6.76
CA ILE A 92 -21.13 -7.33 -5.94
C ILE A 92 -22.45 -6.56 -6.21
N GLN A 93 -23.34 -7.05 -7.08
CA GLN A 93 -24.58 -6.38 -7.48
C GLN A 93 -25.86 -6.79 -6.73
N ALA A 94 -25.85 -7.79 -5.83
CA ALA A 94 -27.08 -8.16 -5.11
C ALA A 94 -27.29 -7.45 -3.75
N GLN A 95 -26.29 -6.73 -3.22
CA GLN A 95 -26.38 -6.05 -1.91
C GLN A 95 -26.62 -4.53 -2.01
N ILE A 96 -27.32 -4.08 -3.07
CA ILE A 96 -27.81 -2.68 -3.19
C ILE A 96 -29.35 -2.62 -3.16
N GLN A 97 -30.06 -3.76 -3.24
CA GLN A 97 -31.53 -3.77 -3.19
C GLN A 97 -32.10 -3.85 -1.75
N SER A 98 -31.33 -4.28 -0.75
CA SER A 98 -31.82 -4.33 0.65
C SER A 98 -31.79 -2.97 1.37
N SER A 99 -31.05 -1.99 0.87
CA SER A 99 -30.97 -0.64 1.44
C SER A 99 -32.14 0.27 1.05
N GLN A 100 -32.94 -0.07 0.03
CA GLN A 100 -34.15 0.68 -0.29
C GLN A 100 -35.34 0.37 0.64
N LYS A 101 -35.38 -0.81 1.27
CA LYS A 101 -36.45 -1.15 2.23
C LYS A 101 -36.24 -0.49 3.60
N ILE A 102 -35.00 -0.18 3.97
CA ILE A 102 -34.66 0.51 5.23
C ILE A 102 -34.97 2.02 5.14
N ARG A 103 -34.75 2.66 3.97
CA ARG A 103 -35.06 4.08 3.79
C ARG A 103 -36.55 4.41 3.94
N LYS A 104 -37.45 3.56 3.43
CA LYS A 104 -38.91 3.81 3.53
C LYS A 104 -39.45 3.75 4.97
N GLY A 105 -38.84 2.98 5.88
CA GLY A 105 -39.25 2.90 7.28
C GLY A 105 -38.81 4.12 8.12
N ILE A 106 -37.66 4.71 7.80
CA ILE A 106 -37.12 5.86 8.53
C ILE A 106 -37.94 7.13 8.23
N ASP A 107 -38.36 7.33 6.99
CA ASP A 107 -39.18 8.49 6.61
C ASP A 107 -40.58 8.47 7.27
N THR A 108 -41.12 7.27 7.55
CA THR A 108 -42.40 7.13 8.26
C THR A 108 -42.26 7.42 9.76
N ALA A 109 -41.16 6.99 10.39
CA ALA A 109 -40.89 7.28 11.79
C ALA A 109 -40.62 8.78 12.04
N ILE A 110 -39.91 9.47 11.14
CA ILE A 110 -39.65 10.91 11.25
C ILE A 110 -40.94 11.73 11.10
N LYS A 111 -41.89 11.30 10.26
CA LYS A 111 -43.20 11.97 10.12
C LYS A 111 -44.08 11.82 11.35
N GLN A 112 -43.94 10.74 12.12
CA GLN A 112 -44.70 10.52 13.37
C GLN A 112 -44.11 11.32 14.54
N LEU A 113 -42.78 11.49 14.59
CA LEU A 113 -42.10 12.30 15.61
C LEU A 113 -42.32 13.81 15.46
N LYS A 114 -42.65 14.31 14.26
CA LYS A 114 -42.94 15.74 14.03
C LYS A 114 -44.35 16.18 14.48
N LYS A 115 -45.22 15.25 14.91
CA LYS A 115 -46.60 15.56 15.31
C LYS A 115 -46.79 15.70 16.84
N ILE A 116 -45.74 15.53 17.63
CA ILE A 116 -45.81 15.61 19.09
C ILE A 116 -44.98 16.82 19.53
N GLU A 117 -45.61 17.66 20.35
CA GLU A 117 -45.04 18.80 21.08
C GLU A 117 -44.87 20.15 20.35
N VAL A 118 -46.02 20.78 20.08
CA VAL A 118 -46.19 22.21 20.40
C VAL A 118 -47.31 22.32 21.42
N THR A 119 -47.00 22.33 22.71
CA THR A 119 -47.78 23.06 23.72
C THR A 119 -46.91 23.35 24.95
N GLY A 120 -46.64 24.63 25.23
CA GLY A 120 -46.36 25.09 26.59
C GLY A 120 -44.93 25.54 26.92
N SER A 121 -44.66 26.84 26.71
CA SER A 121 -44.18 27.76 27.75
C SER A 121 -42.91 27.44 28.56
N LYS A 122 -41.79 28.10 28.20
CA LYS A 122 -41.11 29.13 29.03
C LYS A 122 -39.78 29.52 28.41
N THR A 123 -39.64 30.80 28.12
CA THR A 123 -38.44 31.45 27.62
C THR A 123 -37.35 31.43 28.69
N ILE A 124 -36.46 30.44 28.63
CA ILE A 124 -35.19 30.48 29.36
C ILE A 124 -34.16 31.03 28.39
N LYS A 125 -33.61 32.21 28.71
CA LYS A 125 -32.44 32.81 28.05
C LYS A 125 -31.25 31.84 28.20
N GLN A 126 -31.11 30.94 27.24
CA GLN A 126 -29.92 30.10 27.11
C GLN A 126 -28.82 30.89 26.40
N LYS A 127 -27.68 30.96 27.08
CA LYS A 127 -26.38 31.42 26.58
C LYS A 127 -26.05 30.68 25.27
N PRO A 128 -25.46 31.32 24.25
CA PRO A 128 -25.17 30.69 22.97
C PRO A 128 -24.16 29.53 23.17
N VAL A 129 -24.68 28.30 23.17
CA VAL A 129 -23.86 27.10 23.13
C VAL A 129 -23.28 27.01 21.73
N LYS A 130 -21.95 27.10 21.65
CA LYS A 130 -21.15 26.96 20.42
C LYS A 130 -21.63 25.73 19.65
N ALA A 131 -22.10 25.98 18.44
CA ALA A 131 -22.57 24.97 17.51
C ALA A 131 -21.52 23.86 17.35
N ILE A 132 -21.96 22.65 17.65
CA ILE A 132 -21.21 21.41 17.51
C ILE A 132 -20.77 21.28 16.05
N SER A 133 -19.47 21.05 15.89
CA SER A 133 -18.77 20.88 14.62
C SER A 133 -19.52 19.93 13.70
N THR A 134 -19.94 20.43 12.55
CA THR A 134 -20.33 19.60 11.42
C THR A 134 -19.18 18.66 11.10
N GLN A 135 -19.43 17.37 11.26
CA GLN A 135 -18.51 16.30 10.94
C GLN A 135 -18.15 16.42 9.46
N LYS A 136 -16.95 16.94 9.18
CA LYS A 136 -16.35 16.96 7.85
C LYS A 136 -16.09 15.51 7.45
N VAL A 137 -17.07 14.93 6.76
CA VAL A 137 -16.88 13.67 6.06
C VAL A 137 -15.82 13.95 4.98
N SER A 138 -14.69 13.29 5.13
CA SER A 138 -13.48 13.38 4.33
C SER A 138 -13.77 13.52 2.83
N THR A 139 -13.31 14.63 2.24
CA THR A 139 -13.34 14.91 0.81
C THR A 139 -12.38 13.96 0.07
N TYR A 140 -12.78 12.70 -0.10
CA TYR A 140 -12.08 11.74 -0.95
C TYR A 140 -12.34 12.09 -2.41
N GLY A 141 -11.47 12.93 -2.98
CA GLY A 141 -11.59 13.33 -4.39
C GLY A 141 -10.85 14.61 -4.77
N GLU A 142 -10.23 15.31 -3.80
CA GLU A 142 -9.43 16.48 -4.15
C GLU A 142 -8.17 16.01 -4.89
N LYS A 143 -8.20 16.17 -6.22
CA LYS A 143 -7.06 15.89 -7.09
C LYS A 143 -5.90 16.77 -6.62
N PRO A 144 -4.73 16.22 -6.27
CA PRO A 144 -3.62 17.02 -5.78
C PRO A 144 -3.32 18.10 -6.84
N LYS A 145 -3.39 19.37 -6.42
CA LYS A 145 -3.08 20.50 -7.31
C LYS A 145 -1.65 20.30 -7.82
N PRO A 146 -1.40 20.39 -9.14
CA PRO A 146 -0.08 20.12 -9.69
C PRO A 146 0.89 21.24 -9.31
N SER A 147 1.66 21.05 -8.24
CA SER A 147 2.74 21.95 -7.80
C SER A 147 4.01 21.79 -8.63
N GLY A 148 3.89 21.45 -9.91
CA GLY A 148 5.01 21.04 -10.77
C GLY A 148 6.09 22.11 -10.95
N LYS A 149 5.70 23.40 -10.95
CA LYS A 149 6.64 24.51 -11.17
C LYS A 149 7.69 24.63 -10.06
N LEU A 150 7.32 24.32 -8.81
CA LEU A 150 8.24 24.37 -7.67
C LEU A 150 9.29 23.26 -7.74
N ILE A 151 8.87 22.06 -8.18
CA ILE A 151 9.77 20.92 -8.36
C ILE A 151 10.77 21.19 -9.49
N THR A 152 10.33 21.77 -10.61
CA THR A 152 11.24 22.15 -11.71
C THR A 152 12.27 23.18 -11.25
N LEU A 153 11.85 24.21 -10.51
CA LEU A 153 12.76 25.23 -9.98
C LEU A 153 13.81 24.62 -9.04
N LEU A 154 13.37 23.75 -8.13
CA LEU A 154 14.25 23.03 -7.21
C LEU A 154 15.28 22.17 -7.98
N LEU A 155 14.84 21.48 -9.03
CA LEU A 155 15.71 20.63 -9.84
C LEU A 155 16.79 21.44 -10.58
N VAL A 156 16.42 22.57 -11.18
CA VAL A 156 17.37 23.47 -11.86
C VAL A 156 18.36 24.06 -10.86
N PHE A 157 17.90 24.42 -9.66
CA PHE A 157 18.78 24.89 -8.59
C PHE A 157 19.82 23.84 -8.19
N PHE A 158 19.40 22.58 -7.97
CA PHE A 158 20.33 21.49 -7.67
C PHE A 158 21.33 21.23 -8.80
N LEU A 159 20.89 21.35 -10.05
CA LEU A 159 21.76 21.18 -11.21
C LEU A 159 22.87 22.25 -11.25
N LEU A 160 22.51 23.51 -11.04
CA LEU A 160 23.48 24.62 -10.97
C LEU A 160 24.41 24.49 -9.75
N LEU A 161 23.88 24.06 -8.60
CA LEU A 161 24.67 23.81 -7.39
C LEU A 161 25.74 22.74 -7.64
N LEU A 162 25.37 21.60 -8.25
CA LEU A 162 26.34 20.56 -8.59
C LEU A 162 27.42 21.06 -9.55
N LEU A 163 27.03 21.84 -10.57
CA LEU A 163 27.98 22.40 -11.52
C LEU A 163 28.96 23.37 -10.84
N GLY A 164 28.45 24.18 -9.90
CA GLY A 164 29.26 25.08 -9.09
C GLY A 164 30.25 24.34 -8.17
N ILE A 165 29.81 23.27 -7.50
CA ILE A 165 30.70 22.42 -6.69
C ILE A 165 31.78 21.80 -7.57
N LEU A 166 31.43 21.30 -8.75
CA LEU A 166 32.40 20.72 -9.68
C LEU A 166 33.44 21.75 -10.15
N ALA A 167 33.00 22.96 -10.50
CA ALA A 167 33.88 24.05 -10.86
C ALA A 167 34.79 24.46 -9.68
N ALA A 168 34.24 24.52 -8.46
CA ALA A 168 35.00 24.81 -7.25
C ALA A 168 36.08 23.74 -7.00
N VAL A 169 35.78 22.45 -7.16
CA VAL A 169 36.78 21.37 -7.03
C VAL A 169 37.90 21.54 -8.05
N PHE A 170 37.60 21.98 -9.27
CA PHE A 170 38.61 22.22 -10.30
C PHE A 170 39.50 23.42 -9.99
N PHE A 171 38.92 24.53 -9.52
CA PHE A 171 39.67 25.75 -9.20
C PHE A 171 40.46 25.63 -7.90
N PHE A 172 39.88 25.00 -6.88
CA PHE A 172 40.46 24.86 -5.55
C PHE A 172 41.12 23.50 -5.31
N ARG A 173 41.51 22.80 -6.39
CA ARG A 173 42.05 21.44 -6.27
C ARG A 173 43.30 21.39 -5.39
N GLU A 174 44.11 22.44 -5.43
CA GLU A 174 45.41 22.51 -4.74
C GLU A 174 45.19 22.75 -3.24
N GLU A 175 44.30 23.68 -2.90
CA GLU A 175 43.86 23.94 -1.53
C GLU A 175 43.15 22.73 -0.92
N LEU A 176 42.33 22.02 -1.69
CA LEU A 176 41.66 20.80 -1.21
C LEU A 176 42.66 19.69 -0.86
N ILE A 177 43.73 19.53 -1.65
CA ILE A 177 44.79 18.55 -1.36
C ILE A 177 45.56 18.96 -0.10
N GLU A 178 45.87 20.26 0.05
CA GLU A 178 46.57 20.77 1.23
C GLU A 178 45.74 20.57 2.51
N ILE A 179 44.43 20.88 2.46
CA ILE A 179 43.51 20.65 3.59
C ILE A 179 43.42 19.16 3.91
N LEU A 180 43.39 18.27 2.91
CA LEU A 180 43.35 16.83 3.13
C LEU A 180 44.62 16.32 3.81
N ASN A 181 45.78 16.78 3.35
CA ASN A 181 47.09 16.40 3.89
C ASN A 181 47.34 16.95 5.30
N ASN A 182 46.67 18.05 5.67
CA ASN A 182 46.73 18.59 7.02
C ASN A 182 45.71 17.94 7.97
N LEU A 183 44.66 17.31 7.43
CA LEU A 183 43.59 16.69 8.21
C LEU A 183 43.88 15.22 8.55
N PHE A 184 44.66 14.52 7.71
CA PHE A 184 45.06 13.12 7.87
C PHE A 184 46.55 12.99 8.16
#